data_AF-A0A170XH03-F1
#
_entry.id   AF-A0A170XH03-F1
#
_cell.length_a   1.000
_cell.length_b   1.000
_cell.length_c   1.000
_cell.angle_alpha   90.00
_cell.angle_beta   90.00
_cell.angle_gamma   90.00
#
_symmetry.space_group_name_H-M   'P 1'
#
loop_
_entity.id
_entity.type
_entity.pdbx_description
1 polymer ?
#
loop_
_entity_poly.entity_id
_entity_poly.type
_entity_poly.pdbx_seq_one_letter_code
_entity_poly.pdbx_strand_id
1 'polypeptide(L)'
;PEIEITLIVEDVIKCRSLQDTTKKLMTDSLNFRPGILSDKLKEALGLKKDTLPRYIYNMRRHGYPPGWLEEAKIGHSGINMLDSNGERVPDPDEEEGEICSVRDKYDGTKIIDYPGFNVWPEPGTINETETYGSLPMCYEQRKEA
;
A
#
# COMPACT_ATOMS: atom_id res chain seq x y z
N PRO A 1 -18.76 -39.29 -38.07
CA PRO A 1 -19.70 -38.34 -37.43
C PRO A 1 -19.61 -38.33 -35.89
N GLU A 2 -19.59 -39.49 -35.21
CA GLU A 2 -19.55 -39.54 -33.73
C GLU A 2 -18.22 -39.03 -33.13
N ILE A 3 -17.09 -39.33 -33.79
CA ILE A 3 -15.74 -38.94 -33.32
C ILE A 3 -15.54 -37.40 -33.39
N GLU A 4 -16.06 -36.75 -34.43
CA GLU A 4 -16.00 -35.28 -34.55
C GLU A 4 -16.85 -34.59 -33.47
N ILE A 5 -18.02 -35.14 -33.15
CA ILE A 5 -18.88 -34.58 -32.10
C ILE A 5 -18.19 -34.68 -30.74
N THR A 6 -17.51 -35.80 -30.43
CA THR A 6 -16.76 -35.96 -29.18
C THR A 6 -15.60 -34.96 -29.05
N LEU A 7 -14.85 -34.71 -30.13
CA LEU A 7 -13.77 -33.72 -30.12
C LEU A 7 -14.30 -32.30 -29.90
N ILE A 8 -15.42 -31.94 -30.55
CA ILE A 8 -16.03 -30.62 -30.40
C ILE A 8 -16.54 -30.39 -28.98
N VAL A 9 -17.16 -31.39 -28.33
CA VAL A 9 -17.62 -31.23 -26.94
C VAL A 9 -16.47 -31.11 -25.95
N GLU A 10 -15.37 -31.84 -26.15
CA GLU A 10 -14.17 -31.73 -25.32
C GLU A 10 -13.52 -30.35 -25.42
N ASP A 11 -13.41 -29.81 -26.63
CA ASP A 11 -12.86 -28.47 -26.87
C ASP A 11 -13.72 -27.36 -26.25
N VAL A 12 -15.04 -27.49 -26.32
CA VAL A 12 -15.98 -26.53 -25.69
C VAL A 12 -15.88 -26.58 -24.16
N ILE A 13 -15.76 -27.78 -23.56
CA ILE A 13 -15.59 -27.94 -22.11
C ILE A 13 -14.26 -27.32 -21.66
N LYS A 14 -13.18 -27.59 -22.38
CA LYS A 14 -11.85 -27.04 -22.08
C LYS A 14 -11.82 -25.52 -22.20
N CYS A 15 -12.42 -24.96 -23.26
CA CYS A 15 -12.54 -23.51 -23.43
C CYS A 15 -13.30 -22.85 -22.28
N ARG A 16 -14.40 -23.46 -21.81
CA ARG A 16 -15.16 -22.93 -20.67
C ARG A 16 -14.38 -22.98 -19.37
N SER A 17 -13.68 -24.09 -19.10
CA SER A 17 -12.80 -24.23 -17.94
C SER A 17 -11.67 -23.19 -17.94
N LEU A 18 -11.07 -22.91 -19.10
CA LEU A 18 -10.07 -21.86 -19.25
C LEU A 18 -10.65 -20.47 -18.95
N GLN A 19 -11.85 -20.17 -19.46
CA GLN A 19 -12.54 -18.90 -19.19
C GLN A 19 -12.91 -18.73 -17.70
N ASP A 20 -13.31 -19.81 -17.03
CA ASP A 20 -13.64 -19.76 -15.61
C ASP A 20 -12.38 -19.58 -14.75
N THR A 21 -11.26 -20.17 -15.17
CA THR A 21 -9.96 -20.00 -14.52
C THR A 21 -9.42 -18.58 -14.68
N THR A 22 -9.52 -17.98 -15.88
CA THR A 22 -9.08 -16.59 -16.10
C THR A 22 -9.94 -15.60 -15.33
N LYS A 23 -11.27 -15.79 -15.31
CA LYS A 23 -12.18 -14.99 -14.47
C LYS A 23 -11.80 -15.07 -13.00
N LYS A 24 -11.52 -16.28 -12.50
CA LYS A 24 -11.12 -16.50 -11.10
C LYS A 24 -9.81 -15.78 -10.76
N LEU A 25 -8.78 -15.90 -11.61
CA LEU A 25 -7.48 -15.23 -11.40
C LEU A 25 -7.61 -13.69 -11.43
N MET A 26 -8.45 -13.16 -12.32
CA MET A 26 -8.75 -11.73 -12.39
C MET A 26 -9.48 -11.25 -11.12
N THR A 27 -10.44 -12.02 -10.60
CA THR A 27 -11.11 -11.68 -9.33
C THR A 27 -10.19 -11.83 -8.12
N ASP A 28 -9.29 -12.81 -8.11
CA ASP A 28 -8.36 -13.04 -6.99
C ASP A 28 -7.34 -11.89 -6.88
N SER A 29 -6.87 -11.37 -8.02
CA SER A 29 -5.94 -10.24 -8.07
C SER A 29 -6.55 -8.95 -7.49
N LEU A 30 -7.87 -8.79 -7.62
CA LEU A 30 -8.61 -7.63 -7.12
C LEU A 30 -8.74 -7.61 -5.58
N ASN A 31 -8.48 -8.74 -4.92
CA ASN A 31 -8.62 -8.89 -3.47
C ASN A 31 -7.31 -8.59 -2.70
N PHE A 32 -6.17 -8.45 -3.39
CA PHE A 32 -4.92 -8.12 -2.74
C PHE A 32 -4.83 -6.61 -2.49
N ARG A 33 -4.61 -6.25 -1.23
CA ARG A 33 -4.41 -4.87 -0.81
C ARG A 33 -3.12 -4.75 -0.01
N PRO A 34 -2.31 -3.72 -0.26
CA PRO A 34 -1.14 -3.45 0.55
C PRO A 34 -1.55 -3.22 2.01
N GLY A 35 -0.68 -3.61 2.95
CA GLY A 35 -0.96 -3.49 4.39
C GLY A 35 -1.82 -4.62 4.96
N ILE A 36 -2.55 -5.37 4.14
CA ILE A 36 -3.44 -6.44 4.58
C ILE A 36 -2.90 -7.80 4.13
N LEU A 37 -2.74 -8.72 5.09
CA LEU A 37 -2.34 -10.10 4.83
C LEU A 37 -3.48 -11.05 5.19
N SER A 38 -3.92 -11.87 4.23
CA SER A 38 -4.90 -12.94 4.48
C SER A 38 -4.31 -14.00 5.40
N ASP A 39 -5.17 -14.69 6.17
CA ASP A 39 -4.72 -15.75 7.09
C ASP A 39 -3.97 -16.87 6.37
N LYS A 40 -4.44 -17.24 5.17
CA LYS A 40 -3.76 -18.23 4.32
C LYS A 40 -2.36 -17.79 3.92
N LEU A 41 -2.17 -16.50 3.63
CA LEU A 41 -0.85 -15.95 3.31
C LEU A 41 0.05 -15.89 4.55
N LYS A 42 -0.49 -15.50 5.71
CA LYS A 42 0.25 -15.54 6.99
C LYS A 42 0.75 -16.95 7.30
N GLU A 43 -0.11 -17.96 7.15
CA GLU A 43 0.24 -19.37 7.33
C GLU A 43 1.32 -19.82 6.34
N ALA A 44 1.19 -19.47 5.05
CA ALA A 44 2.18 -19.81 4.03
C ALA A 44 3.55 -19.16 4.28
N LEU A 45 3.58 -17.99 4.92
CA LEU A 45 4.80 -17.31 5.35
C LEU A 45 5.34 -17.82 6.69
N GLY A 46 4.64 -18.73 7.37
CA GLY A 46 4.99 -19.21 8.71
C GLY A 46 4.81 -18.16 9.82
N LEU A 47 3.98 -17.15 9.59
CA LEU A 47 3.67 -16.11 10.57
C LEU A 47 2.63 -16.60 11.58
N LYS A 48 2.85 -16.30 12.86
CA LYS A 48 1.84 -16.49 13.89
C LYS A 48 0.79 -15.39 13.80
N LYS A 49 -0.42 -15.66 14.31
CA LYS A 49 -1.56 -14.73 14.24
C LYS A 49 -1.28 -13.38 14.92
N ASP A 50 -0.46 -13.41 15.97
CA ASP A 50 -0.10 -12.33 16.87
C ASP A 50 1.30 -11.74 16.57
N THR A 51 1.86 -11.99 15.40
CA THR A 51 3.20 -11.50 15.04
C THR A 51 3.15 -10.55 13.84
N LEU A 52 4.04 -9.56 13.84
CA LEU A 52 4.21 -8.67 12.71
C LEU A 52 5.12 -9.31 11.65
N PRO A 53 4.81 -9.14 10.36
CA PRO A 53 5.72 -9.53 9.30
C PRO A 53 7.08 -8.81 9.42
N ARG A 54 8.16 -9.51 9.07
CA ARG A 54 9.53 -8.97 9.15
C ARG A 54 9.71 -7.62 8.44
N TYR A 55 9.01 -7.39 7.33
CA TYR A 55 9.15 -6.15 6.56
C TYR A 55 8.64 -4.92 7.33
N ILE A 56 7.76 -5.07 8.32
CA ILE A 56 7.31 -3.96 9.19
C ILE A 56 8.51 -3.36 9.94
N TYR A 57 9.36 -4.21 10.50
CA TYR A 57 10.59 -3.80 11.19
C TYR A 57 11.58 -3.12 10.23
N ASN A 58 11.65 -3.60 8.99
CA ASN A 58 12.47 -2.94 7.97
C ASN A 58 11.95 -1.53 7.64
N MET A 59 10.62 -1.33 7.55
CA MET A 59 10.03 -0.01 7.30
C MET A 59 10.32 0.97 8.43
N ARG A 60 10.39 0.54 9.70
CA ARG A 60 10.80 1.42 10.81
C ARG A 60 12.21 1.98 10.64
N ARG A 61 13.09 1.25 9.95
CA ARG A 61 14.47 1.68 9.66
C ARG A 61 14.60 2.47 8.36
N HIS A 62 13.85 2.09 7.33
CA HIS A 62 14.03 2.61 5.97
C HIS A 62 12.94 3.60 5.53
N GLY A 63 11.88 3.75 6.33
CA GLY A 63 10.74 4.59 6.02
C GLY A 63 9.66 3.88 5.21
N TYR A 64 8.71 4.69 4.74
CA TYR A 64 7.54 4.25 3.99
C TYR A 64 7.94 3.81 2.58
N PRO A 65 7.27 2.79 1.98
CA PRO A 65 7.64 2.34 0.65
C PRO A 65 7.56 3.49 -0.40
N PRO A 66 8.62 3.74 -1.17
CA PRO A 66 8.71 4.92 -2.02
C PRO A 66 7.69 4.93 -3.17
N GLY A 67 7.35 3.77 -3.74
CA GLY A 67 6.36 3.70 -4.82
C GLY A 67 4.96 4.18 -4.39
N TRP A 68 4.57 3.85 -3.15
CA TRP A 68 3.29 4.31 -2.60
C TRP A 68 3.31 5.79 -2.23
N LEU A 69 4.47 6.32 -1.80
CA LEU A 69 4.63 7.77 -1.59
C LEU A 69 4.46 8.54 -2.90
N GLU A 70 5.02 8.03 -3.99
CA GLU A 70 4.91 8.68 -5.31
C GLU A 70 3.45 8.77 -5.78
N GLU A 71 2.66 7.72 -5.58
CA GLU A 71 1.22 7.73 -5.89
C GLU A 71 0.41 8.69 -5.00
N ALA A 72 0.84 8.84 -3.74
CA ALA A 72 0.24 9.73 -2.77
C ALA A 72 0.66 11.20 -2.94
N LYS A 73 1.74 11.48 -3.67
CA LYS A 73 2.27 12.82 -3.86
C LYS A 73 1.26 13.71 -4.58
N ILE A 74 0.95 14.85 -3.96
CA ILE A 74 0.12 15.90 -4.56
C ILE A 74 1.05 16.69 -5.49
N GLY A 75 0.81 16.57 -6.79
CA GLY A 75 1.54 17.34 -7.79
C GLY A 75 1.21 18.83 -7.64
N HIS A 76 2.21 19.64 -7.32
CA HIS A 76 2.11 21.10 -7.48
C HIS A 76 2.43 21.45 -8.93
N SER A 77 1.69 22.40 -9.53
CA SER A 77 1.88 22.84 -10.92
C SER A 77 3.26 23.49 -11.18
N GLY A 78 4.04 23.71 -10.12
CA GLY A 78 5.33 24.40 -10.17
C GLY A 78 5.20 25.91 -10.41
N ILE A 79 3.99 26.45 -10.36
CA ILE A 79 3.67 27.85 -10.66
C ILE A 79 3.17 28.51 -9.37
N ASN A 80 3.77 29.63 -8.99
CA ASN A 80 3.34 30.44 -7.87
C ASN A 80 2.50 31.62 -8.36
N MET A 81 1.36 31.89 -7.69
CA MET A 81 0.59 33.11 -7.94
C MET A 81 1.33 34.30 -7.32
N LEU A 82 1.47 35.38 -8.10
CA LEU A 82 2.05 36.64 -7.65
C LEU A 82 0.95 37.71 -7.65
N ASP A 83 0.95 38.57 -6.64
CA ASP A 83 0.05 39.71 -6.57
C ASP A 83 0.52 40.86 -7.50
N SER A 84 -0.25 41.95 -7.57
CA SER A 84 0.10 43.13 -8.37
C SER A 84 1.38 43.85 -7.90
N ASN A 85 1.89 43.54 -6.71
CA ASN A 85 3.13 44.07 -6.16
C ASN A 85 4.33 43.13 -6.42
N GLY A 86 4.09 41.95 -7.02
CA GLY A 86 5.11 40.93 -7.27
C GLY A 86 5.38 40.00 -6.09
N GLU A 87 4.57 40.07 -5.02
CA GLU A 87 4.69 39.22 -3.84
C GLU A 87 3.96 37.90 -4.05
N ARG A 88 4.52 36.80 -3.55
CA ARG A 88 3.88 35.48 -3.64
C ARG A 88 2.62 35.45 -2.79
N VAL A 89 1.51 35.09 -3.43
CA VAL A 89 0.27 34.77 -2.73
C VAL A 89 0.39 33.34 -2.19
N PRO A 90 0.33 33.12 -0.86
CA PRO A 90 0.35 31.79 -0.29
C PRO A 90 -0.92 31.03 -0.70
N ASP A 91 -0.77 29.74 -0.96
CA ASP A 91 -1.92 28.88 -1.22
C ASP A 91 -2.76 28.73 0.07
N PRO A 92 -4.09 28.57 -0.04
CA PRO A 92 -4.96 28.43 1.13
C PRO A 92 -4.61 27.23 2.04
N ASP A 93 -3.84 26.28 1.52
CA ASP A 93 -3.35 25.07 2.22
C ASP A 93 -1.86 25.19 2.65
N GLU A 94 -1.29 26.39 2.63
CA GLU A 94 0.12 26.66 3.00
C GLU A 94 0.21 27.22 4.42
N GLU A 95 0.92 26.54 5.32
CA GLU A 95 1.06 26.95 6.72
C GLU A 95 2.16 28.02 6.89
N GLU A 96 1.96 28.97 7.81
CA GLU A 96 2.86 30.12 8.01
C GLU A 96 4.26 29.66 8.47
N GLY A 97 5.24 29.76 7.57
CA GLY A 97 6.63 29.33 7.81
C GLY A 97 7.15 28.25 6.84
N GLU A 98 6.32 27.77 5.91
CA GLU A 98 6.75 26.90 4.82
C GLU A 98 7.68 27.69 3.85
N ILE A 99 9.00 27.54 4.01
CA ILE A 99 9.93 27.84 2.92
C ILE A 99 9.50 26.96 1.75
N CYS A 100 9.23 27.59 0.60
CA CYS A 100 8.85 27.00 -0.68
C CYS A 100 9.96 26.10 -1.29
N SER A 101 10.65 25.31 -0.48
CA SER A 101 11.48 24.18 -0.86
C SER A 101 10.60 22.95 -0.85
N VAL A 102 9.97 22.65 -2.00
CA VAL A 102 9.70 21.29 -2.50
C VAL A 102 9.50 20.23 -1.41
N ARG A 103 8.64 20.49 -0.42
CA ARG A 103 8.20 19.45 0.50
C ARG A 103 7.03 18.83 -0.20
N ASP A 104 7.24 17.60 -0.67
CA ASP A 104 6.21 16.81 -1.31
C ASP A 104 5.03 16.71 -0.35
N LYS A 105 3.92 17.41 -0.67
CA LYS A 105 2.66 17.28 0.04
C LYS A 105 2.05 15.93 -0.36
N TYR A 106 1.55 15.16 0.60
CA TYR A 106 0.96 13.85 0.34
C TYR A 106 -0.54 13.85 0.66
N ASP A 107 -1.31 13.19 -0.18
CA ASP A 107 -2.73 12.93 0.04
C ASP A 107 -2.88 11.78 1.06
N GLY A 108 -3.32 12.14 2.27
CA GLY A 108 -3.52 11.18 3.37
C GLY A 108 -4.50 10.04 3.03
N THR A 109 -5.40 10.23 2.06
CA THR A 109 -6.33 9.18 1.63
C THR A 109 -5.63 8.05 0.88
N LYS A 110 -4.48 8.33 0.26
CA LYS A 110 -3.67 7.37 -0.49
C LYS A 110 -2.57 6.71 0.37
N ILE A 111 -2.33 7.22 1.56
CA ILE A 111 -1.41 6.59 2.52
C ILE A 111 -2.04 5.30 3.04
N ILE A 112 -1.41 4.18 2.72
CA ILE A 112 -1.78 2.84 3.16
C ILE A 112 -1.38 2.61 4.62
N ASP A 113 -2.24 1.90 5.33
CA ASP A 113 -2.04 1.52 6.72
C ASP A 113 -1.21 0.24 6.82
N TYR A 114 -0.13 0.32 7.59
CA TYR A 114 0.77 -0.78 7.92
C TYR A 114 0.82 -0.94 9.45
N PRO A 115 0.10 -1.92 10.01
CA PRO A 115 0.10 -2.20 11.44
C PRO A 115 1.52 -2.43 11.97
N GLY A 116 1.87 -1.72 13.03
CA GLY A 116 3.20 -1.73 13.64
C GLY A 116 4.22 -0.79 12.97
N PHE A 117 3.86 -0.06 11.91
CA PHE A 117 4.70 0.98 11.30
C PHE A 117 4.08 2.37 11.44
N ASN A 118 2.98 2.65 10.72
CA ASN A 118 2.28 3.95 10.78
C ASN A 118 0.91 3.88 11.47
N VAL A 119 0.42 2.68 11.79
CA VAL A 119 -0.79 2.42 12.58
C VAL A 119 -0.47 1.44 13.69
N TRP A 120 -1.13 1.55 14.84
CA TRP A 120 -0.93 0.61 15.94
C TRP A 120 -1.32 -0.81 15.53
N PRO A 121 -0.51 -1.82 15.90
CA PRO A 121 -0.87 -3.21 15.66
C PRO A 121 -2.02 -3.63 16.59
N GLU A 122 -2.66 -4.76 16.27
CA GLU A 122 -3.75 -5.27 17.08
C GLU A 122 -3.31 -5.53 18.54
N PRO A 123 -4.18 -5.28 19.53
CA PRO A 123 -3.88 -5.57 20.93
C PRO A 123 -3.44 -7.02 21.10
N GLY A 124 -2.33 -7.24 21.80
CA GLY A 124 -1.75 -8.57 21.98
C GLY A 124 -0.73 -8.98 20.90
N THR A 125 -0.46 -8.13 19.91
CA THR A 125 0.63 -8.37 18.96
C THR A 125 1.98 -8.36 19.69
N ILE A 126 2.79 -9.40 19.44
CA ILE A 126 4.13 -9.56 20.02
C ILE A 126 5.08 -8.52 19.43
N ASN A 127 5.78 -7.80 20.30
CA ASN A 127 6.79 -6.84 19.90
C ASN A 127 8.17 -7.49 19.76
N GLU A 128 8.52 -7.94 18.54
CA GLU A 128 9.82 -8.55 18.24
C GLU A 128 10.90 -7.55 17.80
N THR A 129 10.78 -6.26 18.18
CA THR A 129 11.71 -5.19 17.75
C THR A 129 13.17 -5.52 18.05
N GLU A 130 13.45 -6.00 19.27
CA GLU A 130 14.81 -6.35 19.71
C GLU A 130 15.37 -7.55 18.95
N THR A 131 14.54 -8.59 18.76
CA THR A 131 14.90 -9.79 17.99
C THR A 131 15.38 -9.47 16.59
N TYR A 132 14.73 -8.50 15.93
CA TYR A 132 15.09 -8.06 14.58
C TYR A 132 16.11 -6.92 14.55
N GLY A 133 16.60 -6.43 15.70
CA GLY A 133 17.52 -5.28 15.78
C GLY A 133 16.94 -4.02 15.15
N SER A 134 15.62 -3.87 15.22
CA SER A 134 14.86 -2.79 14.60
C SER A 134 14.72 -1.60 15.54
N LEU A 135 14.36 -0.45 14.99
CA LEU A 135 13.90 0.68 15.79
C LEU A 135 12.50 0.40 16.37
N PRO A 136 12.17 0.99 17.54
CA PRO A 136 10.80 1.04 18.01
C PRO A 136 9.93 1.81 17.01
N MET A 137 8.61 1.60 17.07
CA MET A 137 7.67 2.35 16.24
C MET A 137 7.79 3.84 16.56
N CYS A 138 8.02 4.67 15.54
CA CYS A 138 8.18 6.11 15.69
C CYS A 138 6.81 6.81 15.64
N TYR A 139 6.56 7.76 16.54
CA TYR A 139 5.28 8.48 16.59
C TYR A 139 5.09 9.39 15.37
N GLU A 140 6.15 10.06 14.93
CA GLU A 140 6.12 11.01 13.80
C GLU A 140 5.83 10.33 12.46
N GLN A 141 6.07 9.02 12.35
CA GLN A 141 5.79 8.24 11.15
C GLN A 141 4.35 7.70 11.11
N ARG A 142 3.52 8.04 12.11
CA ARG A 142 2.12 7.61 12.15
C ARG A 142 1.29 8.43 11.17
N LYS A 143 0.22 7.80 10.67
CA LYS A 143 -0.72 8.46 9.75
C LYS A 143 -1.55 9.56 10.43
N GLU A 144 -1.75 9.45 11.74
CA GLU A 144 -2.53 10.40 12.56
C GLU A 144 -1.63 11.34 13.40
N ALA A 145 -0.35 11.48 13.02
CA ALA A 145 0.63 12.26 13.77
C ALA A 145 0.39 13.77 13.65
#